data_AF-A0A4V2FRA5-F1
#
_entry.id   AF-A0A4V2FRA5-F1
#
_cell.length_a   1.000
_cell.length_b   1.000
_cell.length_c   1.000
_cell.angle_alpha   90.00
_cell.angle_beta   90.00
_cell.angle_gamma   90.00
#
_symmetry.space_group_name_H-M   'P 1'
#
loop_
_entity.id
_entity.type
_entity.pdbx_description
1 polymer ?
#
loop_
_entity_poly.entity_id
_entity_poly.type
_entity_poly.pdbx_seq_one_letter_code
_entity_poly.pdbx_strand_id
1 'polypeptide(L)'
;MTSSDPFTDSGGSTVGWVLVLFLLVVGFGVAAYAYDKFKTNGFRPRTVHTRLAPRDVVDAFARTVTGTGWTIVDWGNPVVAQSGLLSGIRQQIALRVEPGPTGCTVQVFVPRYSKKVLGGATKAYTLRWRMSSFLTEVRRMDTNAMVQG
;
A
#
# COMPACT_ATOMS: atom_id res chain seq x y z
N MET A 1 -28.75 -5.90 68.66
CA MET A 1 -28.15 -4.67 68.11
C MET A 1 -27.02 -5.12 67.21
N THR A 2 -27.32 -5.41 65.93
CA THR A 2 -27.02 -4.54 64.75
C THR A 2 -25.51 -4.29 64.61
N SER A 3 -24.84 -4.53 63.49
CA SER A 3 -25.12 -5.10 62.18
C SER A 3 -23.72 -5.19 61.54
N SER A 4 -23.46 -6.27 60.81
CA SER A 4 -22.25 -6.52 60.05
C SER A 4 -21.84 -5.36 59.12
N ASP A 5 -20.52 -5.17 59.06
CA ASP A 5 -19.62 -4.40 58.17
C ASP A 5 -20.19 -3.74 56.91
N PRO A 6 -19.61 -2.58 56.52
CA PRO A 6 -19.44 -2.27 55.12
C PRO A 6 -17.94 -2.17 54.81
N PHE A 7 -17.34 -3.31 54.45
CA PHE A 7 -16.17 -3.29 53.57
C PHE A 7 -16.64 -2.68 52.25
N THR A 8 -16.57 -1.35 52.17
CA THR A 8 -16.94 -0.61 50.97
C THR A 8 -15.77 -0.79 50.02
N ASP A 9 -15.87 -1.84 49.21
CA ASP A 9 -14.86 -2.22 48.24
C ASP A 9 -14.90 -1.24 47.04
N SER A 10 -14.39 -0.04 47.25
CA SER A 10 -14.19 0.98 46.22
C SER A 10 -12.98 0.68 45.31
N GLY A 11 -12.41 -0.53 45.39
CA GLY A 11 -11.33 -1.00 44.52
C GLY A 11 -11.81 -1.56 43.17
N GLY A 12 -13.05 -2.06 43.09
CA GLY A 12 -13.56 -2.74 41.89
C GLY A 12 -13.88 -1.82 40.70
N SER A 13 -14.30 -0.58 40.96
CA SER A 13 -14.72 0.36 39.91
C SER A 13 -13.53 1.00 39.19
N THR A 14 -12.52 1.45 39.93
CA THR A 14 -11.32 2.09 39.35
C THR A 14 -10.49 1.09 38.54
N VAL A 15 -10.26 -0.12 39.07
CA VAL A 15 -9.52 -1.17 38.35
C VAL A 15 -10.28 -1.63 37.10
N GLY A 16 -11.61 -1.74 37.18
CA GLY A 16 -12.47 -2.04 36.03
C GLY A 16 -12.37 -0.97 34.93
N TRP A 17 -12.46 0.31 35.30
CA TRP A 17 -12.31 1.42 34.34
C TRP A 17 -10.92 1.51 33.72
N VAL A 18 -9.86 1.27 34.50
CA VAL A 18 -8.48 1.23 33.97
C VAL A 18 -8.30 0.10 32.97
N LEU A 19 -8.86 -1.08 33.24
CA LEU A 19 -8.84 -2.21 32.30
C LEU A 19 -9.62 -1.90 31.01
N VAL A 20 -10.81 -1.30 31.11
CA VAL A 20 -11.61 -0.89 29.95
C VAL A 20 -10.88 0.15 29.11
N LEU A 21 -10.29 1.17 29.75
CA LEU A 21 -9.50 2.20 29.06
C LEU A 21 -8.28 1.59 28.36
N PHE A 22 -7.56 0.70 29.04
CA PHE A 22 -6.42 -0.01 28.48
C PHE A 22 -6.81 -0.83 27.26
N LEU A 23 -7.90 -1.61 27.33
CA LEU A 23 -8.40 -2.39 26.20
C LEU A 23 -8.85 -1.51 25.03
N LEU A 24 -9.44 -0.34 25.29
CA LEU A 24 -9.80 0.61 24.24
C LEU A 24 -8.55 1.20 23.55
N VAL A 25 -7.53 1.59 24.33
CA VAL A 25 -6.27 2.12 23.77
C VAL A 25 -5.54 1.05 22.97
N VAL A 26 -5.44 -0.17 23.50
CA VAL A 26 -4.81 -1.30 22.81
C VAL A 26 -5.60 -1.68 21.56
N GLY A 27 -6.93 -1.80 21.65
CA GLY A 27 -7.79 -2.12 20.52
C GLY A 27 -7.71 -1.07 19.41
N PHE A 28 -7.72 0.22 19.78
CA PHE A 28 -7.52 1.32 18.84
C PHE A 28 -6.13 1.29 18.21
N GLY A 29 -5.08 1.04 19.02
CA GLY A 29 -3.71 0.89 18.54
C GLY A 29 -3.54 -0.26 17.54
N VAL A 30 -4.13 -1.43 17.83
CA VAL A 30 -4.15 -2.59 16.93
C VAL A 30 -4.91 -2.27 15.64
N ALA A 31 -6.06 -1.61 15.74
CA ALA A 31 -6.85 -1.21 14.57
C ALA A 31 -6.08 -0.21 13.68
N ALA A 32 -5.42 0.79 14.28
CA ALA A 32 -4.58 1.75 13.56
C ALA A 32 -3.39 1.05 12.88
N TYR A 33 -2.71 0.15 13.58
CA TYR A 33 -1.60 -0.63 13.03
C TYR A 33 -2.05 -1.53 11.87
N ALA A 34 -3.17 -2.26 12.04
CA ALA A 34 -3.74 -3.10 11.00
C ALA A 34 -4.16 -2.27 9.76
N TYR A 35 -4.71 -1.08 9.99
CA TYR A 35 -5.12 -0.15 8.93
C TYR A 35 -3.93 0.39 8.12
N ASP A 36 -2.82 0.71 8.79
CA ASP A 36 -1.58 1.15 8.12
C ASP A 36 -0.91 0.03 7.34
N LYS A 37 -0.89 -1.18 7.90
CA LYS A 37 -0.41 -2.38 7.21
C LYS A 37 -1.28 -2.71 5.99
N PHE A 38 -2.60 -2.60 6.13
CA PHE A 38 -3.55 -2.82 5.01
C PHE A 38 -3.31 -1.82 3.87
N LYS A 39 -3.07 -0.54 4.18
CA LYS A 39 -2.77 0.49 3.17
C LYS A 39 -1.50 0.20 2.41
N THR A 40 -0.42 -0.14 3.13
CA THR A 40 0.89 -0.40 2.51
C THR A 40 0.91 -1.71 1.72
N ASN A 41 0.14 -2.71 2.16
CA ASN A 41 -0.05 -3.96 1.40
C ASN A 41 -0.68 -3.74 0.02
N GLY A 42 -1.49 -2.69 -0.17
CA GLY A 42 -2.14 -2.41 -1.45
C GLY A 42 -1.17 -2.10 -2.60
N PHE A 43 -0.01 -1.51 -2.29
CA PHE A 43 1.00 -1.07 -3.25
C PHE A 43 2.37 -1.70 -2.98
N ARG A 44 2.40 -2.87 -2.34
CA ARG A 44 3.62 -3.66 -2.18
C ARG A 44 4.27 -3.93 -3.53
N PRO A 45 5.63 -3.99 -3.58
CA PRO A 45 6.34 -4.42 -4.77
C PRO A 45 5.78 -5.74 -5.30
N ARG A 46 5.54 -5.82 -6.60
CA ARG A 46 5.10 -7.05 -7.27
C ARG A 46 6.03 -7.36 -8.42
N THR A 47 6.37 -8.63 -8.54
CA THR A 47 7.17 -9.17 -9.64
C THR A 47 6.24 -9.94 -10.57
N VAL A 48 6.36 -9.72 -11.87
CA VAL A 48 5.59 -10.39 -12.90
C VAL A 48 6.55 -11.05 -13.87
N HIS A 49 6.39 -12.35 -14.08
CA HIS A 49 7.03 -13.05 -15.19
C HIS A 49 6.04 -13.12 -16.34
N THR A 50 6.44 -12.61 -17.51
CA THR A 50 5.59 -12.52 -18.69
C THR A 50 6.37 -12.84 -19.96
N ARG A 51 5.66 -13.32 -20.99
CA ARG A 51 6.21 -13.57 -22.33
C ARG A 51 6.17 -12.32 -23.23
N LEU A 52 5.62 -11.21 -22.75
CA LEU A 52 5.56 -9.95 -23.47
C LEU A 52 6.96 -9.38 -23.73
N ALA A 53 7.12 -8.65 -24.82
CA ALA A 53 8.36 -7.94 -25.08
C ALA A 53 8.55 -6.82 -24.03
N PRO A 54 9.79 -6.51 -23.63
CA PRO A 54 10.06 -5.42 -22.68
C PRO A 54 9.39 -4.08 -23.05
N ARG A 55 9.34 -3.76 -24.35
CA ARG A 55 8.70 -2.52 -24.85
C ARG A 55 7.19 -2.52 -24.62
N ASP A 56 6.51 -3.62 -24.91
CA ASP A 56 5.05 -3.72 -24.74
C ASP A 56 4.65 -3.52 -23.27
N VAL A 57 5.45 -4.05 -22.34
CA VAL A 57 5.25 -3.86 -20.89
C VAL A 57 5.46 -2.40 -20.49
N VAL A 58 6.50 -1.74 -21.00
CA VAL A 58 6.77 -0.32 -20.74
C VAL A 58 5.64 0.55 -21.28
N ASP A 59 5.12 0.26 -22.48
CA ASP A 59 4.00 0.98 -23.08
C ASP A 59 2.70 0.75 -22.31
N ALA A 60 2.44 -0.49 -21.86
CA ALA A 60 1.32 -0.80 -21.00
C ALA A 60 1.41 -0.04 -19.67
N PHE A 61 2.59 0.03 -19.07
CA PHE A 61 2.84 0.80 -17.84
C PHE A 61 2.59 2.28 -18.04
N ALA A 62 3.17 2.89 -19.08
CA ALA A 62 2.97 4.30 -19.38
C ALA A 62 1.48 4.60 -19.58
N ARG A 63 0.78 3.81 -20.40
CA ARG A 63 -0.65 4.03 -20.68
C ARG A 63 -1.57 3.85 -19.46
N THR A 64 -1.29 2.89 -18.59
CA THR A 64 -2.16 2.57 -17.44
C THR A 64 -1.86 3.40 -16.20
N VAL A 65 -0.61 3.79 -16.00
CA VAL A 65 -0.16 4.52 -14.81
C VAL A 65 -0.18 6.03 -15.02
N THR A 66 -0.08 6.53 -16.26
CA THR A 66 -0.25 7.97 -16.55
C THR A 66 -1.73 8.39 -16.57
N GLY A 67 -2.00 9.69 -16.70
CA GLY A 67 -3.35 10.28 -16.70
C GLY A 67 -3.76 10.86 -15.33
N THR A 68 -4.77 11.74 -15.33
CA THR A 68 -5.25 12.48 -14.12
C THR A 68 -4.11 13.06 -13.26
N GLY A 69 -3.21 13.80 -13.91
CA GLY A 69 -2.09 14.46 -13.26
C GLY A 69 -0.88 13.56 -12.98
N TRP A 70 -0.77 12.38 -13.60
CA TRP A 70 0.44 11.54 -13.56
C TRP A 70 1.16 11.53 -14.90
N THR A 71 2.49 11.59 -14.87
CA THR A 71 3.35 11.63 -16.07
C THR A 71 4.58 10.75 -15.88
N ILE A 72 5.15 10.25 -16.97
CA ILE A 72 6.49 9.64 -16.93
C ILE A 72 7.53 10.75 -16.78
N VAL A 73 8.47 10.56 -15.86
CA VAL A 73 9.58 11.50 -15.60
C VAL A 73 10.93 10.91 -15.92
N ASP A 74 11.03 9.58 -16.02
CA ASP A 74 12.22 8.86 -16.42
C ASP A 74 11.81 7.63 -17.24
N TRP A 75 12.40 7.46 -18.42
CA TRP A 75 12.17 6.33 -19.33
C TRP A 75 13.29 5.28 -19.27
N GLY A 76 14.23 5.41 -18.33
CA GLY A 76 15.31 4.47 -18.09
C GLY A 76 14.84 3.13 -17.50
N ASN A 77 15.74 2.44 -16.80
CA ASN A 77 15.41 1.21 -16.09
C ASN A 77 15.84 1.34 -14.62
N PRO A 78 14.92 1.68 -13.70
CA PRO A 78 13.46 1.61 -13.87
C PRO A 78 12.83 2.81 -14.60
N VAL A 79 11.72 2.57 -15.30
CA VAL A 79 10.82 3.62 -15.82
C VAL A 79 10.05 4.20 -14.64
N VAL A 80 9.99 5.52 -14.51
CA VAL A 80 9.37 6.19 -13.35
C VAL A 80 8.20 7.06 -13.77
N ALA A 81 7.02 6.73 -13.23
CA ALA A 81 5.84 7.57 -13.28
C ALA A 81 5.72 8.39 -11.99
N GLN A 82 5.36 9.67 -12.11
CA GLN A 82 5.25 10.59 -11.00
C GLN A 82 3.92 11.34 -11.01
N SER A 83 3.36 11.56 -9.83
CA SER A 83 2.18 12.41 -9.67
C SER A 83 2.53 13.90 -9.76
N GLY A 84 1.53 14.70 -10.12
CA GLY A 84 1.49 16.12 -9.85
C GLY A 84 1.71 16.40 -8.36
N LEU A 85 2.11 17.64 -8.06
CA LEU A 85 2.33 18.05 -6.69
C LEU A 85 0.99 18.09 -5.96
N LEU A 86 0.81 17.18 -5.00
CA LEU A 86 -0.38 17.11 -4.16
C LEU A 86 0.09 17.21 -2.71
N SER A 87 -0.37 18.24 -1.99
CA SER A 87 -0.01 18.49 -0.59
C SER A 87 1.51 18.41 -0.31
N GLY A 88 2.33 18.99 -1.20
CA GLY A 88 3.78 19.12 -1.02
C GLY A 88 4.63 17.87 -1.31
N ILE A 89 4.04 16.69 -1.58
CA ILE A 89 4.81 15.47 -1.89
C ILE A 89 4.36 14.86 -3.21
N ARG A 90 5.32 14.54 -4.07
CA ARG A 90 5.09 13.80 -5.31
C ARG A 90 5.20 12.31 -5.05
N GLN A 91 4.21 11.57 -5.50
CA GLN A 91 4.21 10.10 -5.44
C GLN A 91 4.86 9.55 -6.69
N GLN A 92 5.51 8.39 -6.56
CA GLN A 92 6.18 7.74 -7.68
C GLN A 92 5.83 6.25 -7.72
N ILE A 93 5.66 5.75 -8.93
CA ILE A 93 5.59 4.32 -9.23
C ILE A 93 6.70 4.04 -10.23
N ALA A 94 7.50 3.02 -9.97
CA ALA A 94 8.62 2.62 -10.80
C ALA A 94 8.39 1.22 -11.36
N LEU A 95 8.86 1.01 -12.59
CA LEU A 95 8.82 -0.24 -13.32
C LEU A 95 10.25 -0.62 -13.71
N ARG A 96 10.79 -1.65 -13.09
CA ARG A 96 12.03 -2.29 -13.54
C ARG A 96 11.68 -3.42 -14.50
N VAL A 97 12.39 -3.49 -15.62
CA VAL A 97 12.22 -4.58 -16.60
C VAL A 97 13.55 -5.27 -16.82
N GLU A 98 13.56 -6.58 -16.66
CA GLU A 98 14.71 -7.45 -16.85
C GLU A 98 14.39 -8.41 -18.01
N PRO A 99 14.98 -8.20 -19.19
CA PRO A 99 14.79 -9.08 -20.33
C PRO A 99 15.26 -10.50 -20.03
N GLY A 100 14.48 -11.49 -20.44
CA GLY A 100 14.82 -12.90 -20.39
C GLY A 100 14.86 -13.52 -21.79
N PRO A 101 15.19 -14.82 -21.90
CA PRO A 101 15.32 -15.50 -23.20
C PRO A 101 13.99 -15.64 -23.96
N THR A 102 12.85 -15.70 -23.26
CA THR A 102 11.51 -15.95 -23.86
C THR A 102 10.47 -14.89 -23.49
N GLY A 103 10.90 -13.77 -22.90
CA GLY A 103 10.01 -12.77 -22.32
C GLY A 103 10.77 -11.81 -21.41
N CYS A 104 10.13 -11.35 -20.35
CA CYS A 104 10.78 -10.51 -19.34
C CYS A 104 10.24 -10.74 -17.94
N THR A 105 11.10 -10.43 -16.96
CA THR A 105 10.73 -10.29 -15.57
C THR A 105 10.55 -8.81 -15.28
N VAL A 106 9.44 -8.46 -14.65
CA VAL A 106 9.02 -7.09 -14.44
C VAL A 106 8.79 -6.87 -12.96
N GLN A 107 9.34 -5.81 -12.40
CA GLN A 107 9.10 -5.45 -11.00
C GLN A 107 8.46 -4.06 -10.95
N VAL A 108 7.25 -4.00 -10.41
CA VAL A 108 6.53 -2.74 -10.17
C VAL A 108 6.53 -2.41 -8.68
N PHE A 109 6.96 -1.20 -8.31
CA PHE A 109 7.10 -0.79 -6.92
C PHE A 109 6.90 0.72 -6.73
N VAL A 110 6.72 1.15 -5.48
CA VAL A 110 6.51 2.56 -5.11
C VAL A 110 7.75 3.07 -4.39
N PRO A 111 8.71 3.71 -5.07
CA PRO A 111 9.92 4.23 -4.42
C PRO A 111 9.63 5.43 -3.51
N ARG A 112 8.58 6.21 -3.81
CA ARG A 112 8.26 7.43 -3.06
C ARG A 112 6.75 7.58 -2.87
N TYR A 113 6.34 7.76 -1.61
CA TYR A 113 4.96 8.10 -1.25
C TYR A 113 4.93 9.03 -0.03
N SER A 114 3.84 9.79 0.12
CA SER A 114 3.61 10.63 1.30
C SER A 114 3.10 9.77 2.46
N LYS A 115 3.73 9.91 3.63
CA LYS A 115 3.21 9.36 4.89
C LYS A 115 2.37 10.43 5.61
N LYS A 116 1.27 10.04 6.24
CA LYS A 116 0.53 10.93 7.16
C LYS A 116 1.28 11.03 8.49
N VAL A 117 1.08 12.14 9.20
CA VAL A 117 1.74 12.48 10.49
C VAL A 117 1.53 11.40 11.56
N LEU A 118 0.40 10.69 11.54
CA LEU A 118 0.05 9.63 12.49
C LEU A 118 0.26 8.20 11.94
N GLY A 119 1.00 8.04 10.83
CA GLY A 119 1.17 6.75 10.17
C GLY A 119 0.29 6.55 8.94
N GLY A 120 0.70 5.63 8.07
CA GLY A 120 -0.01 5.27 6.83
C GLY A 120 0.33 6.14 5.61
N ALA A 121 0.06 5.61 4.42
CA ALA A 121 0.30 6.30 3.16
C ALA A 121 -0.89 7.21 2.77
N THR A 122 -0.61 8.50 2.53
CA THR A 122 -1.53 9.43 1.88
C THR A 122 -1.83 8.92 0.48
N LYS A 123 -3.11 8.85 0.09
CA LYS A 123 -3.55 8.34 -1.22
C LYS A 123 -3.05 6.92 -1.57
N ALA A 124 -2.88 6.05 -0.56
CA ALA A 124 -2.61 4.61 -0.76
C ALA A 124 -3.55 3.95 -1.78
N TYR A 125 -4.81 4.39 -1.81
CA TYR A 125 -5.81 3.91 -2.76
C TYR A 125 -5.44 4.23 -4.22
N THR A 126 -4.93 5.44 -4.50
CA THR A 126 -4.52 5.83 -5.85
C THR A 126 -3.32 5.01 -6.32
N LEU A 127 -2.33 4.81 -5.45
CA LEU A 127 -1.17 3.95 -5.74
C LEU A 127 -1.60 2.51 -6.03
N ARG A 128 -2.44 1.94 -5.15
CA ARG A 128 -3.02 0.61 -5.32
C ARG A 128 -3.77 0.50 -6.65
N TRP A 129 -4.66 1.44 -6.94
CA TRP A 129 -5.49 1.41 -8.14
C TRP A 129 -4.64 1.45 -9.41
N ARG A 130 -3.62 2.32 -9.48
CA ARG A 130 -2.72 2.41 -10.65
C ARG A 130 -1.88 1.15 -10.83
N MET A 131 -1.29 0.61 -9.76
CA MET A 131 -0.56 -0.66 -9.83
C MET A 131 -1.48 -1.81 -10.24
N SER A 132 -2.71 -1.87 -9.71
CA SER A 132 -3.69 -2.89 -10.08
C SER A 132 -4.14 -2.76 -11.54
N SER A 133 -4.33 -1.54 -12.04
CA SER A 133 -4.66 -1.27 -13.45
C SER A 133 -3.57 -1.80 -14.37
N PHE A 134 -2.31 -1.47 -14.08
CA PHE A 134 -1.15 -1.98 -14.83
C PHE A 134 -1.09 -3.52 -14.82
N LEU A 135 -1.20 -4.15 -13.66
CA LEU A 135 -1.12 -5.62 -13.55
C LEU A 135 -2.28 -6.32 -14.24
N THR A 136 -3.47 -5.72 -14.20
CA THR A 136 -4.64 -6.23 -14.93
C THR A 136 -4.41 -6.16 -16.43
N GLU A 137 -3.81 -5.07 -16.90
CA GLU A 137 -3.48 -4.90 -18.31
C GLU A 137 -2.41 -5.91 -18.78
N VAL A 138 -1.35 -6.11 -17.99
CA VAL A 138 -0.33 -7.14 -18.29
C VAL A 138 -0.96 -8.52 -18.38
N ARG A 139 -1.86 -8.88 -17.45
CA ARG A 139 -2.59 -10.16 -17.49
C ARG A 139 -3.56 -10.28 -18.67
N ARG A 140 -4.13 -9.15 -19.12
CA ARG A 140 -5.00 -9.10 -20.30
C ARG A 140 -4.18 -9.37 -21.58
N MET A 141 -2.97 -8.83 -21.65
CA MET A 141 -2.06 -9.03 -22.78
C MET A 141 -1.40 -10.41 -22.77
N ASP A 142 -1.06 -10.94 -21.60
CA ASP A 142 -0.49 -12.27 -21.40
C ASP A 142 -1.24 -12.99 -20.27
N THR A 143 -2.16 -13.86 -20.67
CA THR A 143 -2.97 -14.65 -19.73
C THR A 143 -2.14 -15.64 -18.91
N ASN A 144 -0.91 -15.95 -19.32
CA ASN A 144 0.00 -16.82 -18.60
C ASN A 144 0.95 -16.04 -17.66
N ALA A 145 0.79 -14.72 -17.55
CA ALA A 145 1.64 -13.89 -16.70
C ALA A 145 1.51 -14.30 -15.22
N MET A 146 2.63 -14.65 -14.61
CA MET A 146 2.70 -15.06 -13.21
C MET A 146 3.06 -13.85 -12.34
N VAL A 147 2.14 -13.44 -11.46
CA VAL A 147 2.34 -12.32 -10.54
C VAL A 147 2.68 -12.85 -9.14
N GLN A 148 3.79 -12.40 -8.58
CA GLN A 148 4.27 -12.73 -7.24
C GLN A 148 4.37 -11.44 -6.39
N GLY A 149 3.94 -11.50 -5.12
CA GLY A 149 4.06 -10.40 -4.15
C GLY A 149 2.76 -9.96 -3.47
#